data_AF-X1R2S2-F1
#
_entry.id   AF-X1R2S2-F1
#
_cell.length_a   1.000
_cell.length_b   1.000
_cell.length_c   1.000
_cell.angle_alpha   90.00
_cell.angle_beta   90.00
_cell.angle_gamma   90.00
#
_symmetry.space_group_name_H-M   'P 1'
#
loop_
_entity.id
_entity.type
_entity.pdbx_description
1 polymer ?
#
loop_
_entity_poly.entity_id
_entity_poly.type
_entity_poly.pdbx_seq_one_letter_code
_entity_poly.pdbx_strand_id
1 'polypeptide(L)'
;MSSRLIEIFKDKELKARMQKKLSYLFSIAELESSRAGKIGMEVGSLREKIIVALLIYKFGEKNVETEIPITEPEVDLKLFGQPISIKTITGKWLSGVKLIWTVDSQ
;
A
#
# COMPACT_ATOMS: atom_id res chain seq x y z
N MET A 1 13.62 -17.38 -2.63
CA MET A 1 14.33 -16.17 -2.19
C MET A 1 13.54 -15.50 -1.09
N SER A 2 14.15 -15.15 0.04
CA SER A 2 13.46 -14.35 1.06
C SER A 2 13.34 -12.91 0.56
N SER A 3 12.11 -12.45 0.30
CA SER A 3 11.86 -11.07 -0.09
C SER A 3 12.44 -10.11 0.95
N ARG A 4 13.13 -9.05 0.50
CA ARG A 4 13.62 -7.95 1.35
C ARG A 4 12.52 -7.35 2.23
N LEU A 5 11.25 -7.46 1.79
CA LEU A 5 10.07 -7.08 2.58
C LEU A 5 10.03 -7.74 3.96
N ILE A 6 10.51 -8.98 4.12
CA ILE A 6 10.47 -9.67 5.43
C ILE A 6 11.25 -8.89 6.50
N GLU A 7 12.24 -8.09 6.11
CA GLU A 7 13.04 -7.29 7.03
C GLU A 7 12.20 -6.26 7.80
N ILE A 8 11.15 -5.69 7.20
CA ILE A 8 10.29 -4.71 7.87
C ILE A 8 9.53 -5.33 9.05
N PHE A 9 9.21 -6.63 8.95
CA PHE A 9 8.50 -7.36 10.00
C PHE A 9 9.42 -7.87 11.12
N LYS A 10 10.73 -7.89 10.88
CA LYS A 10 11.76 -8.27 11.85
C LYS A 10 12.30 -7.07 12.62
N ASP A 11 12.21 -5.87 12.05
CA ASP A 11 12.59 -4.62 12.70
C ASP A 11 11.60 -4.24 13.82
N LYS A 12 12.02 -4.41 15.07
CA LYS A 12 11.18 -4.16 16.25
C LYS A 12 10.77 -2.70 16.40
N GLU A 13 11.66 -1.77 16.08
CA GLU A 13 11.38 -0.34 16.21
C GLU A 13 10.39 0.10 15.14
N LEU A 14 10.63 -0.30 13.88
CA LEU A 14 9.73 -0.01 12.78
C LEU A 14 8.34 -0.61 13.04
N LYS A 15 8.28 -1.87 13.49
CA LYS A 15 7.02 -2.53 13.86
C LYS A 15 6.28 -1.76 14.95
N ALA A 16 6.96 -1.30 16.00
CA ALA A 16 6.35 -0.51 17.06
C ALA A 16 5.82 0.84 16.54
N ARG A 17 6.52 1.47 15.58
CA ARG A 17 6.05 2.70 14.94
C ARG A 17 4.85 2.47 14.03
N MET A 18 4.85 1.40 13.24
CA MET A 18 3.71 1.00 12.40
C MET A 18 2.47 0.76 13.25
N GLN A 19 2.59 -0.01 14.34
CA GLN A 19 1.48 -0.27 15.27
C GLN A 19 0.89 1.01 15.89
N LYS A 20 1.72 2.02 16.13
CA LYS A 20 1.29 3.30 16.72
C LYS A 20 0.72 4.28 15.70
N LYS A 21 1.23 4.31 14.46
CA LYS A 21 0.99 5.39 13.50
C LYS A 21 0.16 5.00 12.28
N LEU A 22 0.20 3.73 11.86
CA LEU A 22 -0.41 3.34 10.58
C LEU A 22 -1.92 3.59 10.56
N SER A 23 -2.61 3.25 11.65
CA SER A 23 -4.06 3.51 11.78
C SER A 23 -4.40 5.00 11.69
N TYR A 24 -3.58 5.86 12.30
CA TYR A 24 -3.78 7.31 12.25
C TYR A 24 -3.56 7.86 10.83
N LEU A 25 -2.48 7.44 10.16
CA LEU A 25 -2.21 7.85 8.77
C LEU A 25 -3.31 7.37 7.81
N PHE A 26 -3.83 6.16 8.01
CA PHE A 26 -4.95 5.65 7.21
C PHE A 26 -6.25 6.41 7.49
N SER A 27 -6.48 6.86 8.73
CA SER A 27 -7.64 7.72 9.03
C SER A 27 -7.55 9.08 8.34
N ILE A 28 -6.34 9.65 8.20
CA ILE A 28 -6.13 10.87 7.42
C ILE A 28 -6.46 10.60 5.94
N ALA A 29 -5.96 9.49 5.38
CA ALA A 29 -6.25 9.12 4.00
C ALA A 29 -7.75 8.93 3.74
N GLU A 30 -8.48 8.35 4.70
CA GLU A 30 -9.94 8.23 4.64
C GLU A 30 -10.64 9.58 4.66
N LEU A 31 -10.23 10.51 5.54
CA LEU A 31 -10.80 11.86 5.61
C LEU A 31 -10.58 12.64 4.30
N GLU A 32 -9.39 12.55 3.71
CA GLU A 32 -9.05 13.20 2.44
C GLU A 32 -9.76 12.58 1.23
N SER A 33 -10.15 11.31 1.33
CA SER A 33 -10.85 10.56 0.27
C SER A 33 -12.34 10.39 0.56
N SER A 34 -12.92 11.27 1.38
CA SER A 34 -14.32 11.17 1.80
C SER A 34 -15.18 12.30 1.24
N ARG A 35 -16.42 11.96 0.87
CA ARG A 35 -17.48 12.93 0.56
C ARG A 35 -18.73 12.60 1.36
N ALA A 36 -19.24 13.57 2.12
CA ALA A 36 -20.40 13.38 3.01
C ALA A 36 -20.26 12.16 3.96
N GLY A 37 -19.04 11.95 4.49
CA GLY A 37 -18.73 10.82 5.38
C GLY A 37 -18.70 9.44 4.70
N LYS A 38 -18.71 9.38 3.37
CA LYS A 38 -18.51 8.16 2.59
C LYS A 38 -17.12 8.17 1.97
N ILE A 39 -16.34 7.13 2.26
CA ILE A 39 -14.99 6.93 1.74
C ILE A 39 -15.09 6.42 0.30
N GLY A 40 -14.45 7.11 -0.63
CA GLY A 40 -14.32 6.68 -2.02
C GLY A 40 -13.24 5.61 -2.21
N MET A 41 -13.28 4.92 -3.35
CA MET A 41 -12.34 3.83 -3.65
C MET A 41 -10.91 4.34 -3.88
N GLU A 42 -10.75 5.61 -4.25
CA GLU A 42 -9.47 6.31 -4.41
C GLU A 42 -8.63 6.35 -3.12
N VAL A 43 -9.25 6.09 -1.96
CA VAL A 43 -8.53 5.91 -0.69
C VAL A 43 -7.45 4.83 -0.80
N GLY A 44 -7.64 3.83 -1.67
CA GLY A 44 -6.66 2.78 -1.94
C GLY A 44 -5.34 3.36 -2.42
N SER A 45 -5.37 4.27 -3.39
CA SER A 45 -4.19 4.95 -3.94
C SER A 45 -3.49 5.83 -2.91
N LEU A 46 -4.24 6.46 -2.00
CA LEU A 46 -3.62 7.29 -0.95
C LEU A 46 -2.97 6.43 0.15
N ARG A 47 -3.60 5.31 0.52
CA ARG A 47 -3.02 4.32 1.43
C ARG A 47 -1.79 3.64 0.83
N GLU A 48 -1.79 3.36 -0.47
CA GLU A 48 -0.62 2.85 -1.20
C GLU A 48 0.59 3.79 -1.06
N LYS A 49 0.40 5.09 -1.26
CA LYS A 49 1.46 6.10 -1.06
C LYS A 49 2.05 6.08 0.36
N ILE A 50 1.22 5.86 1.39
CA ILE A 50 1.70 5.71 2.77
C ILE A 50 2.61 4.48 2.92
N ILE A 51 2.25 3.36 2.29
CA ILE A 51 3.07 2.13 2.32
C ILE A 51 4.35 2.30 1.49
N VAL A 52 4.29 2.94 0.32
CA VAL A 52 5.48 3.29 -0.48
C VAL A 52 6.45 4.15 0.33
N ALA A 53 5.94 5.19 1.01
CA ALA A 53 6.76 6.06 1.86
C ALA A 53 7.41 5.31 3.03
N LEU A 54 6.73 4.30 3.61
CA LEU A 54 7.32 3.42 4.62
C LEU A 54 8.51 2.61 4.06
N LEU A 55 8.38 2.10 2.82
CA LEU A 55 9.46 1.36 2.16
C LEU A 55 10.63 2.27 1.81
N ILE A 56 10.38 3.48 1.31
CA ILE A 56 11.42 4.49 1.10
C ILE A 56 12.12 4.83 2.42
N TYR A 57 11.37 5.02 3.50
CA TYR A 57 11.93 5.29 4.82
C TYR A 57 12.87 4.17 5.30
N LYS A 58 12.48 2.91 5.08
CA LYS A 58 13.26 1.75 5.55
C LYS A 58 14.45 1.41 4.65
N PHE A 59 14.25 1.46 3.33
CA PHE A 59 15.22 0.93 2.35
C PHE A 59 15.94 2.04 1.56
N GLY A 60 15.50 3.29 1.66
CA GLY A 60 16.03 4.43 0.92
C GLY A 60 15.46 4.53 -0.49
N GLU A 61 15.31 5.77 -0.97
CA GLU A 61 14.70 6.12 -2.26
C GLU A 61 15.36 5.40 -3.45
N LYS A 62 16.70 5.28 -3.44
CA LYS A 62 17.46 4.59 -4.51
C LYS A 62 17.10 3.12 -4.68
N ASN A 63 16.49 2.49 -3.68
CA ASN A 63 16.13 1.07 -3.68
C ASN A 63 14.63 0.84 -3.90
N VAL A 64 13.84 1.90 -4.06
CA VAL A 64 12.40 1.86 -4.23
C VAL A 64 12.04 2.64 -5.50
N GLU A 65 11.76 1.92 -6.58
CA GLU A 65 11.33 2.50 -7.84
C GLU A 65 9.82 2.77 -7.77
N THR A 66 9.44 4.06 -7.79
CA THR A 66 8.04 4.51 -7.66
C THR A 66 7.46 5.06 -8.96
N GLU A 67 8.28 5.30 -9.98
CA GLU A 67 7.87 5.81 -11.29
C GLU A 67 7.26 4.69 -12.14
N ILE A 68 6.26 4.02 -11.59
CA ILE A 68 5.43 3.03 -12.26
C ILE A 68 4.15 3.73 -12.73
N PRO A 69 3.71 3.56 -13.99
CA PRO A 69 2.43 4.11 -14.43
C PRO A 69 1.29 3.66 -13.51
N ILE A 70 0.40 4.57 -13.12
CA ILE A 70 -0.74 4.25 -12.24
C ILE A 70 -1.72 3.22 -12.85
N THR A 71 -1.63 2.99 -14.16
CA THR A 71 -2.41 1.99 -14.89
C THR A 71 -1.67 0.67 -15.10
N GLU A 72 -0.43 0.55 -14.60
CA GLU A 72 0.33 -0.70 -14.69
C GLU A 72 -0.43 -1.80 -13.94
N PRO A 73 -0.69 -2.95 -14.58
CA PRO A 73 -1.35 -4.05 -13.90
C PRO A 73 -0.50 -4.59 -12.76
N GLU A 74 -1.05 -4.58 -11.55
CA GLU A 74 -0.55 -5.26 -10.34
C GLU A 74 0.76 -4.73 -9.73
N VAL A 75 1.56 -3.94 -10.45
CA VAL A 75 2.83 -3.42 -9.96
C VAL A 75 2.66 -1.98 -9.50
N ASP A 76 2.77 -1.74 -8.20
CA ASP A 76 2.65 -0.39 -7.62
C ASP A 76 4.03 0.25 -7.36
N LEU A 77 5.06 -0.59 -7.17
CA LEU A 77 6.46 -0.18 -7.03
C LEU A 77 7.41 -1.37 -7.28
N LYS A 78 8.71 -1.10 -7.41
CA LYS A 78 9.74 -2.14 -7.33
C LYS A 78 10.69 -1.89 -6.16
N LEU A 79 10.93 -2.91 -5.34
CA LEU A 79 11.88 -2.87 -4.23
C LEU A 79 13.11 -3.71 -4.59
N PHE A 80 14.27 -3.07 -4.73
CA PHE A 80 15.47 -3.70 -5.30
C PHE A 80 15.19 -4.42 -6.64
N GLY A 81 14.44 -3.75 -7.54
CA GLY A 81 14.04 -4.29 -8.84
C GLY A 81 12.95 -5.38 -8.80
N GLN A 82 12.49 -5.80 -7.61
CA GLN A 82 11.42 -6.80 -7.48
C GLN A 82 10.04 -6.12 -7.42
N PRO A 83 9.07 -6.49 -8.29
CA PRO A 83 7.75 -5.88 -8.31
C PRO A 83 6.96 -6.20 -7.03
N ILE A 84 6.20 -5.23 -6.55
CA ILE A 84 5.33 -5.35 -5.38
C ILE A 84 3.93 -4.84 -5.73
N SER A 85 2.93 -5.63 -5.33
CA SER A 85 1.53 -5.22 -5.30
C SER A 85 1.11 -4.89 -3.86
N ILE A 86 0.45 -3.76 -3.68
CA ILE A 86 -0.12 -3.25 -2.45
C ILE A 86 -1.64 -3.24 -2.61
N LYS A 87 -2.33 -3.96 -1.73
CA LYS A 87 -3.79 -3.95 -1.68
C LYS A 87 -4.25 -3.64 -0.26
N THR A 88 -5.22 -2.74 -0.14
CA THR A 88 -5.86 -2.44 1.14
C THR A 88 -7.32 -2.82 1.08
N ILE A 89 -7.85 -3.31 2.20
CA ILE A 89 -9.24 -3.71 2.33
C ILE A 89 -9.72 -3.39 3.74
N THR A 90 -10.96 -2.93 3.85
CA THR A 90 -11.64 -2.69 5.12
C THR A 90 -12.71 -3.76 5.29
N GLY A 91 -12.69 -4.46 6.42
CA GLY A 91 -13.65 -5.51 6.74
C GLY A 91 -13.14 -6.44 7.83
N LYS A 92 -14.05 -7.20 8.45
CA LYS A 92 -13.68 -8.23 9.44
C LYS A 92 -12.89 -9.38 8.81
N TRP A 93 -13.18 -9.67 7.55
CA TRP A 93 -12.57 -10.74 6.76
C TRP A 93 -12.01 -10.17 5.46
N LEU A 94 -10.94 -10.79 4.96
CA LEU A 94 -10.38 -10.46 3.65
C LEU A 94 -11.21 -11.15 2.57
N SER A 95 -12.16 -10.44 1.96
CA SER A 95 -13.05 -10.98 0.92
C SER A 95 -13.24 -10.00 -0.23
N GLY A 96 -13.25 -10.49 -1.48
CA GLY A 96 -13.53 -9.66 -2.65
C GLY A 96 -12.39 -8.73 -3.08
N VAL A 97 -11.15 -9.01 -2.66
CA VAL A 97 -9.96 -8.28 -3.12
C VAL A 97 -9.81 -8.45 -4.64
N LYS A 98 -9.65 -7.33 -5.35
CA LYS A 98 -9.52 -7.35 -6.81
C LYS A 98 -8.10 -7.73 -7.24
N LEU A 99 -8.02 -8.73 -8.12
CA LEU A 99 -6.80 -9.03 -8.87
C LEU A 99 -6.62 -8.00 -10.00
N ILE A 100 -7.68 -7.81 -10.79
CA ILE A 100 -7.81 -6.80 -11.83
C ILE A 100 -9.13 -6.02 -11.65
N TRP A 101 -9.18 -4.80 -12.19
CA TRP A 101 -10.37 -3.94 -12.19
C TRP A 101 -11.31 -4.17 -13.38
N THR A 102 -11.08 -5.22 -14.17
CA THR A 102 -11.95 -5.60 -15.30
C THR A 102 -13.29 -6.10 -14.79
N VAL A 103 -14.36 -5.57 -15.39
CA VAL A 103 -15.75 -6.00 -15.18
C VAL A 103 -16.34 -6.65 -16.42
N ASP A 104 -15.65 -6.55 -17.56
CA ASP A 104 -16.06 -7.19 -18.79
C ASP A 104 -16.12 -8.71 -18.62
N SER A 105 -17.17 -9.31 -19.17
CA SER A 105 -17.47 -10.73 -19.03
C SER A 105 -16.94 -11.59 -20.18
N GLN A 106 -16.41 -10.95 -21.23
CA GLN A 106 -15.96 -11.60 -22.47
C GLN A 106 -14.45 -11.89 -22.46
#